data_AF-A0A365T9L5-F1
#
_entry.id   AF-A0A365T9L5-F1
#
_cell.length_a   1.000
_cell.length_b   1.000
_cell.length_c   1.000
_cell.angle_alpha   90.00
_cell.angle_beta   90.00
_cell.angle_gamma   90.00
#
_symmetry.space_group_name_H-M   'P 1'
#
loop_
_entity.id
_entity.type
_entity.pdbx_description
1 polymer ?
#
loop_
_entity_poly.entity_id
_entity_poly.type
_entity_poly.pdbx_seq_one_letter_code
_entity_poly.pdbx_strand_id
1 'polypeptide(L)' 'MGTIAEFSIPVEEFALSETLDRLPEMVFRIDRVVARETDHVMPFVWVSEGDFETLTTALEGDSSVANIELL' A
#
# COMPACT_ATOMS: atom_id res chain seq x y z
N MET A 1 -18.59 2.44 22.70
CA MET A 1 -19.42 2.14 21.51
C MET A 1 -18.49 2.26 20.32
N GLY A 2 -18.26 1.18 19.58
CA GLY A 2 -17.42 1.18 18.38
C GLY A 2 -18.28 1.15 17.13
N THR A 3 -17.86 1.86 16.09
CA THR A 3 -18.48 1.81 14.76
C THR A 3 -17.53 1.08 13.82
N ILE A 4 -18.04 0.13 13.06
CA ILE A 4 -17.30 -0.54 11.98
C ILE A 4 -17.91 -0.05 10.67
N ALA A 5 -17.06 0.32 9.73
CA ALA A 5 -17.47 0.73 8.39
C ALA A 5 -16.51 0.11 7.36
N GLU A 6 -17.05 -0.19 6.18
CA GLU A 6 -16.32 -0.75 5.05
C GLU A 6 -16.39 0.25 3.89
N PHE A 7 -15.25 0.46 3.23
CA PHE A 7 -15.11 1.42 2.14
C PHE A 7 -14.25 0.79 1.05
N SER A 8 -14.46 1.25 -0.19
CA SER A 8 -13.59 0.93 -1.33
C SER A 8 -13.03 2.23 -1.88
N ILE A 9 -11.76 2.20 -2.27
CA ILE A 9 -11.05 3.32 -2.87
C ILE A 9 -10.60 2.86 -4.26
N PRO A 10 -10.77 3.69 -5.31
CA PRO A 10 -10.18 3.40 -6.62
C PRO A 10 -8.67 3.23 -6.51
N VAL A 11 -8.10 2.29 -7.26
CA VAL A 11 -6.66 2.01 -7.18
C VAL A 11 -5.83 3.22 -7.63
N GLU A 12 -6.35 3.99 -8.59
CA GLU A 12 -5.73 5.19 -9.17
C GLU A 12 -5.59 6.33 -8.15
N GLU A 13 -6.40 6.31 -7.09
CA GLU A 13 -6.35 7.27 -5.98
C GLU A 13 -5.52 6.75 -4.80
N PHE A 14 -5.08 5.49 -4.85
CA PHE A 14 -4.28 4.86 -3.81
C PHE A 14 -2.79 5.01 -4.10
N ALA A 15 -1.99 5.27 -3.05
CA ALA A 15 -0.54 5.16 -3.16
C ALA A 15 -0.17 3.74 -3.60
N LEU A 16 0.83 3.57 -4.45
CA LEU A 16 1.20 2.30 -5.10
C LEU A 16 0.30 1.87 -6.28
N SER A 17 -0.51 2.77 -6.83
CA SER A 17 -1.34 2.45 -8.00
C SER A 17 -0.55 1.82 -9.15
N GLU A 18 0.64 2.35 -9.46
CA GLU A 18 1.47 1.82 -10.55
C GLU A 18 2.03 0.44 -10.21
N THR A 19 2.47 0.24 -8.97
CA THR A 19 2.95 -1.06 -8.49
C THR A 19 1.86 -2.12 -8.55
N LEU A 20 0.63 -1.79 -8.14
CA LEU A 20 -0.51 -2.71 -8.15
C LEU A 20 -0.94 -3.07 -9.59
N ASP A 21 -0.86 -2.13 -10.52
CA ASP A 21 -1.16 -2.37 -11.93
C ASP A 21 -0.08 -3.26 -12.60
N ARG A 22 1.19 -3.05 -12.23
CA ARG A 22 2.33 -3.84 -12.74
C ARG A 22 2.39 -5.25 -12.17
N LEU A 23 1.94 -5.46 -10.93
CA LEU A 23 2.03 -6.72 -10.18
C LEU A 23 0.66 -7.18 -9.69
N PRO A 24 -0.26 -7.56 -10.59
CA PRO A 24 -1.63 -7.94 -10.23
C PRO A 24 -1.73 -9.22 -9.38
N GLU A 25 -0.65 -10.01 -9.31
CA GLU A 25 -0.55 -11.19 -8.45
C GLU A 25 -0.25 -10.85 -6.97
N MET A 26 0.26 -9.65 -6.69
CA MET A 26 0.59 -9.24 -5.33
C MET A 26 -0.66 -8.91 -4.52
N VAL A 27 -0.69 -9.36 -3.26
CA VAL A 27 -1.78 -9.06 -2.34
C VAL A 27 -1.27 -8.17 -1.21
N PHE A 28 -1.78 -6.93 -1.18
CA PHE A 28 -1.50 -5.96 -0.12
C PHE A 28 -2.65 -5.92 0.89
N ARG A 29 -2.36 -6.22 2.15
CA ARG A 29 -3.33 -6.20 3.24
C ARG A 29 -2.98 -5.10 4.24
N ILE A 30 -3.92 -4.18 4.44
CA ILE A 30 -3.80 -3.13 5.47
C ILE A 30 -4.13 -3.75 6.84
N ASP A 31 -3.19 -3.74 7.77
CA ASP A 31 -3.37 -4.34 9.10
C ASP A 31 -3.97 -3.35 10.10
N ARG A 32 -3.37 -2.16 10.16
CA ARG A 32 -3.78 -1.10 11.08
C ARG A 32 -3.53 0.26 10.45
N VAL A 33 -4.58 1.08 10.44
CA VAL A 33 -4.50 2.51 10.21
C VAL A 33 -4.42 3.19 11.57
N VAL A 34 -3.28 3.82 11.86
CA VAL A 34 -3.17 4.74 12.99
C VAL A 34 -3.22 6.15 12.40
N ALA A 35 -4.40 6.77 12.45
CA ALA A 35 -4.52 8.20 12.18
C ALA A 35 -3.86 8.95 13.34
N ARG A 36 -2.57 9.26 13.20
CA ARG A 36 -1.82 10.06 14.20
C ARG A 36 -2.12 11.55 14.04
N GLU A 37 -2.44 11.99 12.83
CA GLU A 37 -2.80 13.36 12.48
C GLU A 37 -4.08 13.35 11.62
N THR A 38 -4.90 14.39 11.72
CA THR A 38 -6.22 14.46 11.04
C THR A 38 -6.10 14.31 9.52
N ASP A 39 -4.95 14.70 8.97
CA ASP A 39 -4.74 14.82 7.53
C ASP A 39 -3.84 13.72 6.95
N HIS A 40 -3.20 12.91 7.81
CA HIS A 40 -2.26 11.87 7.37
C HIS A 40 -2.48 10.53 8.08
N VAL A 41 -2.80 9.54 7.26
CA VAL A 41 -2.86 8.13 7.65
C VAL A 41 -1.56 7.46 7.24
N MET A 42 -0.92 6.78 8.18
CA MET A 42 0.19 5.86 7.88
C MET A 42 -0.28 4.43 8.10
N PRO A 43 -0.69 3.72 7.04
CA PRO A 43 -1.10 2.33 7.15
C PRO A 43 0.13 1.43 7.28
N PHE A 44 0.03 0.42 8.14
CA PHE A 44 0.91 -0.74 8.03
C PHE A 44 0.30 -1.74 7.06
N VAL A 45 1.07 -2.08 6.02
CA VAL A 45 0.68 -3.06 5.00
C VAL A 45 1.53 -4.32 5.10
N TRP A 46 0.89 -5.45 4.85
CA TRP A 46 1.54 -6.73 4.62
C TRP A 46 1.41 -7.06 3.14
N VAL A 47 2.51 -7.51 2.54
CA VAL A 47 2.51 -8.00 1.17
C VAL A 47 2.69 -9.50 1.19
N SER A 48 1.92 -10.19 0.38
CA SER A 48 1.98 -11.64 0.22
C SER A 48 1.75 -12.02 -1.23
N GLU A 49 2.01 -13.30 -1.54
CA GLU A 49 2.03 -13.84 -2.90
C GLU A 49 3.17 -13.24 -3.74
N GLY A 50 3.29 -13.67 -5.00
CA GLY A 50 4.21 -13.08 -5.99
C GLY A 50 5.70 -13.18 -5.68
N ASP A 51 6.50 -12.43 -6.45
CA ASP A 51 7.97 -12.31 -6.30
C ASP A 51 8.41 -10.98 -5.66
N PHE A 52 9.05 -11.07 -4.49
CA PHE A 52 9.46 -9.90 -3.71
C PHE A 52 10.65 -9.13 -4.32
N GLU A 53 11.48 -9.76 -5.14
CA GLU A 53 12.56 -9.07 -5.86
C GLU A 53 11.99 -8.14 -6.93
N THR A 54 11.01 -8.64 -7.69
CA THR A 54 10.26 -7.83 -8.66
C THR A 54 9.45 -6.72 -7.96
N LEU A 55 8.86 -7.00 -6.79
CA LEU A 55 8.19 -5.98 -5.97
C LEU A 55 9.11 -4.82 -5.62
N THR A 56 10.32 -5.13 -5.12
CA THR A 56 11.29 -4.10 -4.73
C THR A 56 11.62 -3.19 -5.91
N THR A 57 11.88 -3.79 -7.08
CA THR A 57 12.16 -3.04 -8.31
C THR A 57 10.96 -2.18 -8.75
N ALA A 58 9.73 -2.69 -8.58
CA ALA A 58 8.52 -1.94 -8.92
C ALA A 58 8.32 -0.73 -8.01
N LEU A 59 8.55 -0.89 -6.69
CA LEU A 59 8.44 0.19 -5.70
C LEU A 59 9.46 1.30 -5.93
N GLU A 60 10.70 0.96 -6.31
CA GLU A 60 11.73 1.97 -6.66
C GLU A 60 11.34 2.80 -7.88
N GLY A 61 10.54 2.23 -8.79
CA GLY A 61 10.07 2.87 -10.02
C GLY A 61 8.64 3.41 -9.95
N ASP A 62 8.03 3.46 -8.77
CA ASP A 62 6.66 3.95 -8.56
C ASP A 62 6.71 5.43 -8.15
N SER A 63 6.01 6.29 -8.88
CA SER A 63 6.06 7.75 -8.65
C SER A 63 5.43 8.20 -7.33
N SER A 64 4.59 7.35 -6.73
CA SER A 64 4.00 7.60 -5.42
C SER A 64 4.94 7.26 -4.26
N VAL A 65 6.03 6.52 -4.51
CA VAL A 65 7.03 6.15 -3.53
C VAL A 65 8.16 7.17 -3.53
N ALA A 66 8.24 7.96 -2.46
CA ALA A 66 9.30 8.97 -2.33
C ALA A 66 10.62 8.38 -1.81
N ASN A 67 10.56 7.44 -0.86
CA ASN A 67 11.71 6.79 -0.27
C ASN A 67 11.35 5.35 0.10
N ILE A 68 12.26 4.42 -0.20
CA ILE A 68 12.17 3.01 0.18
C ILE A 68 13.45 2.61 0.91
N GLU A 69 13.30 1.92 2.03
CA GLU A 69 14.39 1.35 2.81
C GLU A 69 14.01 -0.08 3.22
N LEU A 70 14.86 -1.04 2.87
CA LEU A 70 14.76 -2.42 3.33
C LEU A 70 15.51 -2.54 4.67
N LEU A 71 14.79 -2.96 5.71
CA LEU A 71 15.31 -3.11 7.08
C LEU A 71 15.82 -4.53 7.37
#